data_AF-A0A7Y8LZ54-F1
#
_entry.id   AF-A0A7Y8LZ54-F1
#
_cell.length_a   1.000
_cell.length_b   1.000
_cell.length_c   1.000
_cell.angle_alpha   90.00
_cell.angle_beta   90.00
_cell.angle_gamma   90.00
#
_symmetry.space_group_name_H-M   'P 1'
#
loop_
_entity.id
_entity.type
_entity.pdbx_description
1 polymer ?
#
loop_
_entity_poly.entity_id
_entity_poly.type
_entity_poly.pdbx_seq_one_letter_code
_entity_poly.pdbx_strand_id
1 'polypeptide(L)'
;MATDSKARFLRDAEKFVLQGKIQQAINEYLKIIRIDPDDVLTMNTLGDLYLREGRITEASKCFAAVAQNYTSNNFLLKAIAVYKKILNSDPNNLEINKVLAELYVRQGLMVEARHQFLRIAEICTREGKNREMIEAYEKVAELDPANASVRLRLAEIYLAGGAKDKTALCLAGAARAQFRAGDAQAAAQTYRRALELAPTDIEIMKGYLETVAQLGDAAAAVDQIRRALDILPEDVLLREMLGNAYLAAGDPRSAAEIFRGLVAEDEGQFESFLALPGAYLAAGDVEEAARCLDPVIPILINRRATNEAIQSYHAILGEFPDHEPTLTRLADIYSATNNQLRYVEILDQLIELELQKGNPAGAIAFIEKILQINPRSEKHLRLHERAFADAFPDTPYVPPALAAEAPVEAPTSFLLAMGGDRGGEGVFDDSDSRLVEIDLLINYGMKPKALE
;
A
#
# COMPACT_ATOMS: atom_id res chain seq x y z
N MET A 1 59.47 35.97 16.53
CA MET A 1 59.60 35.72 17.99
C MET A 1 58.67 34.60 18.47
N ALA A 2 57.34 34.70 18.32
CA ALA A 2 56.42 33.64 18.79
C ALA A 2 56.61 32.26 18.12
N THR A 3 56.89 32.24 16.83
CA THR A 3 57.19 31.03 16.03
C THR A 3 58.49 30.35 16.47
N ASP A 4 59.54 31.12 16.73
CA ASP A 4 60.83 30.58 17.21
C ASP A 4 60.73 30.01 18.62
N SER A 5 59.95 30.63 19.50
CA SER A 5 59.68 30.10 20.84
C SER A 5 58.89 28.79 20.79
N LYS A 6 57.89 28.67 19.91
CA LYS A 6 57.09 27.45 19.74
C LYS A 6 57.96 26.27 19.28
N ALA A 7 58.81 26.49 18.27
CA ALA A 7 59.71 25.46 17.75
C ALA A 7 60.80 25.01 18.75
N ARG A 8 61.19 25.89 19.69
CA ARG A 8 62.09 25.53 20.78
C ARG A 8 61.39 24.65 21.82
N PHE A 9 60.22 25.08 22.31
CA PHE A 9 59.46 24.29 23.29
C PHE A 9 59.07 22.92 22.75
N LEU A 10 58.78 22.81 21.45
CA LEU A 10 58.46 21.52 20.81
C LEU A 10 59.65 20.55 20.87
N ARG A 11 60.85 21.03 20.50
CA ARG A 11 62.08 20.22 20.56
C ARG A 11 62.42 19.78 21.99
N ASP A 12 62.26 20.66 22.97
CA ASP A 12 62.50 20.33 24.37
C ASP A 12 61.47 19.30 24.88
N ALA A 13 60.19 19.46 24.51
CA ALA A 13 59.12 18.52 24.86
C ALA A 13 59.37 17.12 24.27
N GLU A 14 59.66 17.01 22.97
CA GLU A 14 59.95 15.74 22.30
C GLU A 14 61.15 15.03 22.91
N LYS A 15 62.20 15.77 23.26
CA LYS A 15 63.36 15.23 23.98
C LYS A 15 62.97 14.64 25.34
N PHE A 16 62.12 15.30 26.11
CA PHE A 16 61.64 14.77 27.38
C PHE A 16 60.74 13.54 27.22
N VAL A 17 59.92 13.47 26.15
CA VAL A 17 59.15 12.27 25.81
C VAL A 17 60.07 11.08 25.53
N LEU A 18 61.12 11.26 24.72
CA LEU A 18 62.11 10.21 24.42
C LEU A 18 62.87 9.74 25.67
N GLN A 19 63.08 10.62 26.65
CA GLN A 19 63.71 10.31 27.92
C GLN A 19 62.75 9.66 28.94
N GLY A 20 61.47 9.47 28.60
CA GLY A 20 60.45 8.97 29.53
C GLY A 20 60.06 9.97 30.63
N LYS A 21 60.51 11.22 30.55
CA LYS A 21 60.23 12.26 31.54
C LYS A 21 58.90 12.95 31.22
N ILE A 22 57.80 12.20 31.37
CA ILE A 22 56.45 12.59 30.94
C ILE A 22 56.02 13.94 31.55
N GLN A 23 56.25 14.18 32.84
CA GLN A 23 55.88 15.45 33.49
C GLN A 23 56.57 16.68 32.90
N GLN A 24 57.86 16.53 32.57
CA GLN A 24 58.65 17.61 32.00
C GLN A 24 58.18 17.89 30.56
N ALA A 25 57.87 16.83 29.79
CA ALA A 25 57.28 16.97 28.47
C ALA A 25 55.92 17.69 28.52
N ILE A 26 55.02 17.31 29.43
CA ILE A 26 53.72 17.97 29.64
C ILE A 26 53.91 19.46 29.91
N ASN A 27 54.84 19.85 30.79
CA ASN A 27 55.10 21.24 31.11
C ASN A 27 55.58 22.06 29.90
N GLU A 28 56.42 21.49 29.03
CA GLU A 28 56.86 22.16 27.79
C GLU A 28 55.71 22.26 26.77
N TYR A 29 54.90 21.21 26.60
CA TYR A 29 53.71 21.26 25.73
C TYR A 29 52.66 22.27 26.22
N LEU A 30 52.48 22.45 27.52
CA LEU A 30 51.59 23.48 28.08
C LEU A 30 52.06 24.90 27.73
N LYS A 31 53.37 25.16 27.59
CA LYS A 31 53.88 26.45 27.11
C LYS A 31 53.50 26.71 25.66
N ILE A 32 53.45 25.66 24.84
CA ILE A 32 53.00 25.75 23.45
C ILE A 32 51.52 26.12 23.40
N ILE A 33 50.67 25.43 24.17
CA ILE A 33 49.22 25.73 24.25
C ILE A 33 48.94 27.15 24.77
N ARG A 34 49.81 27.70 25.64
CA ARG A 34 49.68 29.11 26.07
C ARG A 34 49.93 30.11 24.95
N ILE A 35 50.76 29.76 23.96
CA ILE A 35 51.06 30.61 22.79
C ILE A 35 49.98 30.43 21.73
N ASP A 36 49.57 29.18 21.51
CA ASP A 36 48.61 28.78 20.49
C ASP A 36 47.56 27.83 21.10
N PRO A 37 46.48 28.40 21.67
CA PRO A 37 45.44 27.62 22.33
C PRO A 37 44.63 26.71 21.41
N ASP A 38 44.76 26.83 20.08
CA ASP A 38 44.01 26.03 19.11
C ASP A 38 44.89 24.97 18.41
N ASP A 39 46.13 24.76 18.89
CA ASP A 39 47.04 23.77 18.32
C ASP A 39 46.58 22.33 18.62
N VAL A 40 45.76 21.81 17.71
CA VAL A 40 45.17 20.47 17.74
C VAL A 40 46.21 19.36 17.86
N LEU A 41 47.37 19.49 17.21
CA LEU A 41 48.41 18.48 17.25
C LEU A 41 49.01 18.41 18.65
N THR A 42 49.34 19.56 19.23
CA THR A 42 49.87 19.65 20.58
C THR A 42 48.85 19.22 21.63
N MET A 43 47.56 19.53 21.44
CA MET A 43 46.52 19.04 22.35
C MET A 43 46.36 17.51 22.29
N ASN A 44 46.45 16.92 21.10
CA ASN A 44 46.35 15.47 20.96
C ASN A 44 47.55 14.75 21.60
N THR A 45 48.78 15.28 21.42
CA THR A 45 49.97 14.72 22.10
C THR A 45 49.88 14.89 23.61
N LEU A 46 49.40 16.05 24.10
CA LEU A 46 49.19 16.29 25.52
C LEU A 46 48.15 15.33 26.12
N GLY A 47 47.06 15.05 25.40
CA GLY A 47 46.07 14.05 25.80
C GLY A 47 46.67 12.64 25.91
N ASP A 48 47.48 12.22 24.94
CA ASP A 48 48.17 10.92 24.95
C ASP A 48 49.17 10.83 26.12
N LEU A 49 49.86 11.92 26.46
CA LEU A 49 50.76 11.98 27.62
C LEU A 49 50.01 11.93 28.95
N TYR A 50 48.88 12.64 29.07
CA TYR A 50 48.04 12.55 30.27
C TYR A 50 47.47 11.15 30.50
N LEU A 51 47.07 10.42 29.44
CA LEU A 51 46.68 9.02 29.57
C LEU A 51 47.82 8.13 30.09
N ARG A 52 49.05 8.32 29.59
CA ARG A 52 50.23 7.58 30.08
C ARG A 52 50.53 7.84 31.55
N GLU A 53 50.18 9.03 32.04
CA GLU A 53 50.31 9.42 33.44
C GLU A 53 49.13 8.97 34.32
N GLY A 54 48.09 8.36 33.74
CA GLY A 54 46.86 7.97 34.44
C GLY A 54 45.89 9.13 34.72
N ARG A 55 46.14 10.33 34.16
CA ARG A 55 45.32 11.53 34.32
C ARG A 55 44.18 11.57 33.31
N ILE A 56 43.20 10.69 33.53
CA ILE A 56 42.08 10.44 32.61
C ILE A 56 41.24 11.71 32.38
N THR A 57 41.00 12.50 33.43
CA THR A 57 40.17 13.71 33.35
C THR A 57 40.78 14.78 32.45
N GLU A 58 42.08 15.02 32.56
CA GLU A 58 42.80 16.01 31.75
C GLU A 58 42.99 15.52 30.33
N ALA A 59 43.30 14.22 30.15
CA ALA A 59 43.33 13.61 28.83
C ALA A 59 41.99 13.78 28.09
N SER A 60 40.88 13.52 28.77
CA SER A 60 39.53 13.65 28.20
C SER A 60 39.23 15.09 27.76
N LYS A 61 39.65 16.10 28.54
CA LYS A 61 39.50 17.52 28.16
C LYS A 61 40.30 17.85 26.90
N CYS A 62 41.56 17.41 26.82
CA CYS A 62 42.41 17.62 25.65
C CYS A 62 41.82 16.96 24.40
N PHE A 63 41.41 15.70 24.49
CA PHE A 63 40.82 14.98 23.37
C PHE A 63 39.46 15.55 22.94
N ALA A 64 38.63 16.00 23.88
CA ALA A 64 37.36 16.63 23.55
C ALA A 64 37.58 17.91 22.72
N ALA A 65 38.54 18.75 23.08
CA ALA A 65 38.89 19.95 22.30
C ALA A 65 39.39 19.61 20.89
N VAL A 66 40.27 18.59 20.78
CA VAL A 66 40.75 18.08 19.48
C VAL A 66 39.61 17.58 18.61
N ALA A 67 38.71 16.77 19.19
CA ALA A 67 37.59 16.18 18.47
C ALA A 67 36.55 17.22 18.05
N GLN A 68 36.29 18.25 18.87
CA GLN A 68 35.44 19.38 18.52
C GLN A 68 36.02 20.17 17.34
N ASN A 69 37.33 20.45 17.35
CA ASN A 69 37.99 21.12 16.23
C ASN A 69 37.85 20.30 14.93
N TYR A 70 38.07 18.98 14.97
CA TYR A 70 37.85 18.12 13.82
C TYR A 70 36.39 18.09 13.37
N THR A 71 35.44 18.13 14.29
CA THR A 71 34.00 18.15 13.98
C THR A 71 33.60 19.45 13.28
N SER A 72 34.08 20.60 13.77
CA SER A 72 33.84 21.92 13.17
C SER A 72 34.44 22.05 11.77
N ASN A 73 35.56 21.38 11.52
CA ASN A 73 36.20 21.30 10.20
C ASN A 73 35.67 20.15 9.32
N ASN A 74 34.57 19.52 9.71
CA ASN A 74 33.92 18.40 9.01
C ASN A 74 34.82 17.16 8.79
N PHE A 75 35.88 17.00 9.59
CA PHE A 75 36.74 15.81 9.61
C PHE A 75 36.18 14.72 10.53
N LEU A 76 34.97 14.24 10.21
CA LEU A 76 34.17 13.37 11.09
C LEU A 76 34.88 12.09 11.52
N LEU A 77 35.57 11.38 10.61
CA LEU A 77 36.31 10.16 10.96
C LEU A 77 37.46 10.40 11.95
N LYS A 78 38.14 11.57 11.85
CA LYS A 78 39.19 11.95 12.80
C LYS A 78 38.60 12.28 14.16
N ALA A 79 37.47 13.00 14.19
CA ALA A 79 36.74 13.29 15.43
C ALA A 79 36.29 11.98 16.12
N ILE A 80 35.69 11.05 15.37
CA ILE A 80 35.29 9.72 15.86
C ILE A 80 36.48 8.98 16.49
N ALA A 81 37.64 8.95 15.82
CA ALA A 81 38.82 8.28 16.35
C ALA A 81 39.28 8.86 17.69
N VAL A 82 39.24 10.19 17.84
CA VAL A 82 39.63 10.88 19.08
C VAL A 82 38.60 10.65 20.18
N TYR A 83 37.30 10.72 19.90
CA TYR A 83 36.26 10.39 20.88
C TYR A 83 36.32 8.93 21.35
N LYS A 84 36.68 7.98 20.47
CA LYS A 84 36.94 6.59 20.87
C LYS A 84 38.10 6.45 21.85
N LYS A 85 39.15 7.29 21.75
CA LYS A 85 40.22 7.29 22.75
C LYS A 85 39.69 7.63 24.15
N ILE A 86 38.76 8.60 24.23
CA ILE A 86 38.13 8.99 25.49
C ILE A 86 37.30 7.82 26.05
N LEU A 87 36.48 7.18 25.21
CA LEU A 87 35.65 6.04 25.64
C LEU A 87 36.45 4.79 25.99
N ASN A 88 37.67 4.63 25.46
CA ASN A 88 38.56 3.54 25.89
C ASN A 88 39.02 3.71 27.35
N SER A 89 39.18 4.94 27.84
CA SER A 89 39.52 5.21 29.24
C SER A 89 38.31 5.40 30.15
N ASP A 90 37.20 5.91 29.62
CA ASP A 90 35.93 6.09 30.33
C ASP A 90 34.74 5.60 29.48
N PRO A 91 34.45 4.28 29.50
CA PRO A 91 33.41 3.70 28.65
C PRO A 91 31.97 4.10 28.99
N ASN A 92 31.75 4.70 30.17
CA ASN A 92 30.42 5.09 30.64
C ASN A 92 30.19 6.60 30.54
N ASN A 93 31.08 7.34 29.86
CA ASN A 93 30.91 8.77 29.67
C ASN A 93 29.70 9.08 28.79
N LEU A 94 28.57 9.45 29.40
CA LEU A 94 27.31 9.67 28.69
C LEU A 94 27.41 10.74 27.60
N GLU A 95 28.06 11.87 27.90
CA GLU A 95 28.20 13.00 26.97
C GLU A 95 28.97 12.58 25.71
N ILE A 96 30.09 11.88 25.88
CA ILE A 96 30.90 11.42 24.74
C ILE A 96 30.17 10.33 23.95
N ASN A 97 29.43 9.43 24.62
CA ASN A 97 28.61 8.44 23.92
C ASN A 97 27.53 9.11 23.05
N LYS A 98 26.84 10.15 23.55
CA LYS A 98 25.86 10.94 22.78
C LYS A 98 26.48 11.58 21.55
N VAL A 99 27.59 12.31 21.73
CA VAL A 99 28.30 12.97 20.62
C VAL A 99 28.77 11.95 19.58
N LEU A 100 29.30 10.80 20.02
CA LEU A 100 29.79 9.77 19.12
C LEU A 100 28.64 9.12 18.32
N ALA A 101 27.49 8.89 18.94
CA ALA A 101 26.31 8.37 18.25
C ALA A 101 25.83 9.32 17.15
N GLU A 102 25.77 10.63 17.43
CA GLU A 102 25.41 11.65 16.42
C GLU A 102 26.41 11.73 15.27
N LEU A 103 27.72 11.61 15.57
CA LEU A 103 28.75 11.56 14.54
C LEU A 103 28.62 10.33 13.64
N TYR A 104 28.27 9.18 14.20
CA TYR A 104 28.01 7.97 13.40
C TYR A 104 26.80 8.16 12.48
N VAL A 105 25.70 8.75 12.98
CA VAL A 105 24.54 9.08 12.15
C VAL A 105 24.92 10.03 11.01
N ARG A 106 25.64 11.12 11.30
CA ARG A 106 26.11 12.09 10.30
C ARG A 106 27.03 11.48 9.24
N GLN A 107 27.83 10.50 9.63
CA GLN A 107 28.74 9.78 8.74
C GLN A 107 28.03 8.69 7.92
N GLY A 108 26.77 8.36 8.24
CA GLY A 108 26.01 7.26 7.61
C GLY A 108 26.36 5.87 8.16
N LEU A 109 27.08 5.79 9.28
CA LEU A 109 27.49 4.55 9.94
C LEU A 109 26.38 4.06 10.87
N MET A 110 25.29 3.56 10.27
CA MET A 110 24.04 3.25 10.99
C MET A 110 24.19 2.11 12.00
N VAL A 111 25.02 1.11 11.71
CA VAL A 111 25.26 -0.04 12.60
C VAL A 111 25.96 0.43 13.87
N GLU A 112 27.02 1.23 13.73
CA GLU A 112 27.76 1.82 14.84
C GLU A 112 26.91 2.80 15.63
N ALA A 113 26.13 3.65 14.96
CA ALA A 113 25.19 4.56 15.61
C ALA A 113 24.21 3.79 16.49
N ARG A 114 23.61 2.72 15.96
CA ARG A 114 22.69 1.85 16.69
C ARG A 114 23.34 1.24 17.93
N HIS A 115 24.55 0.69 17.79
CA HIS A 115 25.30 0.15 18.93
C HIS A 115 25.59 1.22 19.99
N GLN A 116 25.92 2.45 19.59
CA GLN A 116 26.15 3.53 20.55
C GLN A 116 24.86 4.00 21.24
N PHE A 117 23.73 4.10 20.53
CA PHE A 117 22.47 4.44 21.19
C PHE A 117 22.00 3.36 22.17
N LEU A 118 22.23 2.08 21.88
CA LEU A 118 22.00 1.01 22.87
C LEU A 118 22.87 1.19 24.12
N ARG A 119 24.14 1.58 23.94
CA ARG A 119 25.04 1.87 25.06
C ARG A 119 24.56 3.06 25.90
N ILE A 120 24.07 4.12 25.25
CA ILE A 120 23.46 5.27 25.92
C ILE A 120 22.25 4.82 26.74
N ALA A 121 21.36 4.01 26.16
CA ALA A 121 20.19 3.48 26.86
C ALA A 121 20.58 2.67 28.11
N GLU A 122 21.61 1.82 28.03
CA GLU A 122 22.11 1.06 29.19
C GLU A 122 22.66 1.96 30.31
N ILE A 123 23.43 3.00 29.96
CA ILE A 123 23.99 3.96 30.92
C ILE A 123 22.85 4.72 31.60
N CYS A 124 21.93 5.28 30.82
CA CYS A 124 20.77 6.01 31.33
C CYS A 124 19.88 5.14 32.22
N THR A 125 19.72 3.85 31.89
CA THR A 125 18.99 2.88 32.73
C THR A 125 19.63 2.73 34.10
N ARG A 126 20.97 2.59 34.16
CA ARG A 126 21.71 2.49 35.43
C ARG A 126 21.65 3.77 36.25
N GLU A 127 21.62 4.92 35.60
CA GLU A 127 21.56 6.23 36.25
C GLU A 127 20.14 6.69 36.61
N GLY A 128 19.10 5.93 36.27
CA GLY A 128 17.70 6.31 36.50
C GLY A 128 17.20 7.46 35.61
N LYS A 129 17.93 7.75 34.53
CA LYS A 129 17.62 8.81 33.56
C LYS A 129 16.60 8.33 32.53
N ASN A 130 15.35 8.16 32.98
CA ASN A 130 14.29 7.55 32.18
C ASN A 130 14.02 8.26 30.85
N ARG A 131 14.05 9.60 30.82
CA ARG A 131 13.78 10.36 29.60
C ARG A 131 14.84 10.09 28.52
N GLU A 132 16.11 10.21 28.86
CA GLU A 132 17.22 10.01 27.93
C GLU A 132 17.37 8.54 27.51
N MET A 133 16.98 7.61 28.39
CA MET A 133 16.87 6.19 28.04
C MET A 133 15.80 5.96 26.96
N ILE A 134 14.60 6.55 27.10
CA ILE A 134 13.53 6.45 26.10
C ILE A 134 14.01 7.03 24.77
N GLU A 135 14.55 8.25 24.79
CA GLU A 135 15.08 8.92 23.58
C GLU A 135 16.13 8.07 22.86
N ALA A 136 17.02 7.40 23.61
CA ALA A 136 18.01 6.50 23.04
C ALA A 136 17.38 5.25 22.40
N TYR A 137 16.39 4.62 23.04
CA TYR A 137 15.67 3.48 22.45
C TYR A 137 14.85 3.88 21.22
N GLU A 138 14.24 5.07 21.22
CA GLU A 138 13.54 5.61 20.04
C GLU A 138 14.49 5.79 18.87
N LYS A 139 15.69 6.35 19.11
CA LYS A 139 16.73 6.46 18.07
C LYS A 139 17.14 5.11 17.51
N VAL A 140 17.28 4.08 18.36
CA VAL A 140 17.56 2.71 17.89
C VAL A 140 16.42 2.18 17.00
N ALA A 141 15.17 2.39 17.40
CA ALA A 141 13.99 1.94 16.64
C ALA A 141 13.79 2.69 15.31
N GLU A 142 14.23 3.94 15.22
CA GLU A 142 14.30 4.73 13.98
C GLU A 142 15.40 4.23 13.03
N LEU A 143 16.60 3.99 13.57
CA LEU A 143 17.76 3.53 12.78
C LEU A 143 17.62 2.09 12.28
N ASP A 144 16.93 1.25 13.05
CA ASP A 144 16.71 -0.15 12.73
C ASP A 144 15.24 -0.55 12.97
N PRO A 145 14.35 -0.23 12.03
CA PRO A 145 12.94 -0.59 12.15
C PRO A 145 12.68 -2.10 12.20
N ALA A 146 13.63 -2.92 11.73
CA ALA A 146 13.53 -4.39 11.75
C ALA A 146 13.90 -5.00 13.12
N ASN A 147 14.39 -4.20 14.06
CA ASN A 147 14.72 -4.67 15.39
C ASN A 147 13.47 -4.78 16.28
N ALA A 148 12.78 -5.91 16.20
CA ALA A 148 11.60 -6.20 17.01
C ALA A 148 11.89 -6.14 18.52
N SER A 149 13.07 -6.61 18.96
CA SER A 149 13.41 -6.68 20.39
C SER A 149 13.44 -5.30 21.06
N VAL A 150 13.97 -4.30 20.37
CA VAL A 150 14.04 -2.92 20.87
C VAL A 150 12.64 -2.30 20.94
N ARG A 151 11.81 -2.53 19.92
CA ARG A 151 10.43 -2.03 19.90
C ARG A 151 9.57 -2.67 21.00
N LEU A 152 9.74 -3.96 21.25
CA LEU A 152 9.09 -4.64 22.39
C LEU A 152 9.55 -4.04 23.73
N ARG A 153 10.85 -3.79 23.88
CA ARG A 153 11.38 -3.16 25.09
C ARG A 153 10.84 -1.74 25.30
N LEU A 154 10.75 -0.96 24.23
CA LEU A 154 10.16 0.38 24.26
C LEU A 154 8.66 0.33 24.60
N ALA A 155 7.93 -0.66 24.08
CA ALA A 155 6.54 -0.90 24.44
C ALA A 155 6.37 -1.21 25.95
N GLU A 156 7.22 -2.06 26.53
CA GLU A 156 7.20 -2.34 27.98
C GLU A 156 7.41 -1.06 28.82
N ILE A 157 8.37 -0.22 28.40
CA ILE A 157 8.66 1.05 29.07
C ILE A 157 7.46 2.00 28.98
N TYR A 158 6.84 2.12 27.80
CA TYR A 158 5.67 2.97 27.62
C TYR A 158 4.44 2.47 28.37
N LEU A 159 4.26 1.15 28.44
CA LEU A 159 3.16 0.54 29.19
C LEU A 159 3.31 0.82 30.69
N ALA A 160 4.52 0.67 31.24
CA ALA A 160 4.82 1.01 32.62
C ALA A 160 4.61 2.50 32.93
N GLY A 161 4.85 3.38 31.93
CA GLY A 161 4.56 4.81 32.00
C GLY A 161 3.09 5.20 31.76
N GLY A 162 2.21 4.24 31.46
CA GLY A 162 0.78 4.47 31.19
C GLY A 162 0.46 5.06 29.81
N ALA A 163 1.45 5.17 28.91
CA ALA A 163 1.27 5.71 27.56
C ALA A 163 0.75 4.62 26.60
N LYS A 164 -0.55 4.32 26.66
CA LYS A 164 -1.18 3.24 25.88
C LYS A 164 -1.00 3.40 24.37
N ASP A 165 -1.22 4.60 23.82
CA ASP A 165 -1.11 4.84 22.38
C ASP A 165 0.31 4.56 21.86
N LYS A 166 1.32 5.08 22.56
CA LYS A 166 2.73 4.81 22.23
C LYS A 166 3.08 3.33 22.38
N THR A 167 2.51 2.66 23.38
CA THR A 167 2.68 1.22 23.58
C THR A 167 2.13 0.45 22.39
N ALA A 168 0.90 0.75 21.96
CA ALA A 168 0.26 0.11 20.82
C ALA A 168 1.09 0.29 19.53
N LEU A 169 1.57 1.51 19.27
CA LEU A 169 2.44 1.79 18.12
C LEU A 169 3.78 1.02 18.16
N CYS A 170 4.40 0.92 19.33
CA CYS A 170 5.64 0.16 19.49
C CYS A 170 5.42 -1.35 19.28
N LEU A 171 4.32 -1.90 19.83
CA LEU A 171 3.92 -3.29 19.61
C LEU A 171 3.63 -3.56 18.12
N ALA A 172 2.87 -2.70 17.45
CA ALA A 172 2.57 -2.82 16.03
C ALA A 172 3.86 -2.80 15.17
N GLY A 173 4.80 -1.90 15.50
CA GLY A 173 6.10 -1.87 14.84
C GLY A 173 6.94 -3.14 15.09
N ALA A 174 6.90 -3.68 16.30
CA ALA A 174 7.57 -4.95 16.62
C ALA A 174 6.94 -6.13 15.86
N ALA A 175 5.61 -6.17 15.80
CA ALA A 175 4.86 -7.19 15.07
C ALA A 175 5.19 -7.16 13.57
N ARG A 176 5.26 -5.97 12.97
CA ARG A 176 5.70 -5.80 11.58
C ARG A 176 7.12 -6.30 11.34
N ALA A 177 8.03 -6.07 12.28
CA ALA A 177 9.40 -6.58 12.20
C ALA A 177 9.46 -8.11 12.32
N GLN A 178 8.68 -8.71 13.22
CA GLN A 178 8.54 -10.17 13.36
C GLN A 178 7.97 -10.81 12.09
N PHE A 179 6.92 -10.20 11.52
CA PHE A 179 6.29 -10.66 10.28
C PHE A 179 7.30 -10.68 9.12
N ARG A 180 8.05 -9.59 8.93
CA ARG A 180 9.11 -9.51 7.92
C ARG A 180 10.25 -10.51 8.14
N ALA A 181 10.49 -10.91 9.39
CA ALA A 181 11.46 -11.95 9.73
C ALA A 181 10.92 -13.38 9.48
N GLY A 182 9.67 -13.53 9.04
CA GLY A 182 9.02 -14.82 8.78
C GLY A 182 8.33 -15.43 10.01
N ASP A 183 8.35 -14.74 11.16
CA ASP A 183 7.68 -15.19 12.38
C ASP A 183 6.27 -14.61 12.47
N ALA A 184 5.40 -15.08 11.58
CA ALA A 184 4.01 -14.64 11.51
C ALA A 184 3.23 -14.96 12.81
N GLN A 185 3.56 -16.07 13.49
CA GLN A 185 2.90 -16.46 14.73
C GLN A 185 3.20 -15.49 15.87
N ALA A 186 4.47 -15.10 16.07
CA ALA A 186 4.81 -14.07 17.05
C ALA A 186 4.23 -12.70 16.66
N ALA A 187 4.25 -12.36 15.37
CA ALA A 187 3.65 -11.12 14.87
C ALA A 187 2.16 -11.04 15.20
N ALA A 188 1.39 -12.10 14.98
CA ALA A 188 -0.04 -12.14 15.27
C ALA A 188 -0.32 -11.90 16.77
N GLN A 189 0.45 -12.54 17.65
CA GLN A 189 0.32 -12.34 19.10
C GLN A 189 0.65 -10.90 19.51
N THR A 190 1.69 -10.32 18.93
CA THR A 190 2.11 -8.94 19.23
C THR A 190 1.11 -7.92 18.71
N TYR A 191 0.56 -8.11 17.50
CA TYR A 191 -0.52 -7.28 16.96
C TYR A 191 -1.79 -7.37 17.81
N ARG A 192 -2.17 -8.56 18.27
CA ARG A 192 -3.32 -8.74 19.16
C ARG A 192 -3.19 -7.92 20.45
N ARG A 193 -2.00 -7.94 21.07
CA ARG A 193 -1.70 -7.09 22.23
C ARG A 193 -1.77 -5.59 21.91
N ALA A 194 -1.38 -5.19 20.70
CA ALA A 194 -1.51 -3.80 20.26
C ALA A 194 -2.98 -3.38 20.13
N LEU A 195 -3.82 -4.25 19.57
CA LEU A 195 -5.26 -4.04 19.40
C LEU A 195 -6.03 -4.06 20.73
N GLU A 196 -5.56 -4.79 21.74
CA GLU A 196 -6.13 -4.70 23.10
C GLU A 196 -5.99 -3.27 23.68
N LEU A 197 -4.96 -2.53 23.27
CA LEU A 197 -4.71 -1.16 23.71
C LEU A 197 -5.35 -0.11 22.79
N ALA A 198 -5.40 -0.40 21.49
CA ALA A 198 -5.97 0.47 20.45
C ALA A 198 -6.88 -0.36 19.52
N PRO A 199 -8.09 -0.73 19.96
CA PRO A 199 -8.95 -1.68 19.25
C PRO A 199 -9.49 -1.14 17.92
N THR A 200 -9.55 0.17 17.75
CA THR A 200 -10.08 0.83 16.55
C THR A 200 -8.99 1.37 15.64
N ASP A 201 -7.70 1.05 15.90
CA ASP A 201 -6.60 1.50 15.04
C ASP A 201 -6.56 0.65 13.77
N ILE A 202 -6.99 1.27 12.67
CA ILE A 202 -7.08 0.67 11.33
C ILE A 202 -5.73 0.13 10.84
N GLU A 203 -4.63 0.85 11.06
CA GLU A 203 -3.33 0.46 10.53
C GLU A 203 -2.75 -0.74 11.28
N ILE A 204 -2.99 -0.81 12.59
CA ILE A 204 -2.69 -2.00 13.39
C ILE A 204 -3.58 -3.17 12.95
N MET A 205 -4.86 -2.91 12.70
CA MET A 205 -5.83 -3.92 12.30
C MET A 205 -5.52 -4.53 10.93
N LYS A 206 -5.11 -3.71 9.95
CA LYS A 206 -4.62 -4.17 8.64
C LYS A 206 -3.39 -5.06 8.78
N GLY A 207 -2.41 -4.64 9.59
CA GLY A 207 -1.21 -5.43 9.84
C GLY A 207 -1.52 -6.79 10.49
N TYR A 208 -2.49 -6.84 11.40
CA TYR A 208 -2.98 -8.09 11.99
C TYR A 208 -3.66 -8.99 10.96
N LEU A 209 -4.57 -8.44 10.15
CA LEU A 209 -5.27 -9.18 9.11
C LEU A 209 -4.31 -9.83 8.10
N GLU A 210 -3.35 -9.07 7.60
CA GLU A 210 -2.31 -9.58 6.68
C GLU A 210 -1.54 -10.74 7.33
N THR A 211 -1.16 -10.57 8.60
CA THR A 211 -0.42 -11.58 9.37
C THR A 211 -1.23 -12.85 9.55
N VAL A 212 -2.50 -12.72 9.90
CA VAL A 212 -3.40 -13.83 10.18
C VAL A 212 -3.84 -14.55 8.90
N ALA A 213 -4.00 -13.83 7.79
CA ALA A 213 -4.25 -14.40 6.48
C ALA A 213 -3.09 -15.32 6.04
N GLN A 214 -1.83 -14.92 6.27
CA GLN A 214 -0.68 -15.79 6.01
C GLN A 214 -0.67 -17.06 6.89
N LEU A 215 -1.18 -16.97 8.11
CA LEU A 215 -1.32 -18.11 9.02
C LEU A 215 -2.53 -19.00 8.71
N GLY A 216 -3.49 -18.52 7.91
CA GLY A 216 -4.77 -19.20 7.65
C GLY A 216 -5.74 -19.15 8.84
N ASP A 217 -5.54 -18.26 9.83
CA ASP A 217 -6.36 -18.16 11.04
C ASP A 217 -7.38 -16.99 10.98
N ALA A 218 -8.00 -16.78 9.82
CA ALA A 218 -8.85 -15.61 9.57
C ALA A 218 -10.03 -15.45 10.56
N ALA A 219 -10.48 -16.55 11.19
CA ALA A 219 -11.48 -16.51 12.25
C ALA A 219 -11.07 -15.63 13.45
N ALA A 220 -9.79 -15.68 13.85
CA ALA A 220 -9.30 -14.83 14.93
C ALA A 220 -9.28 -13.33 14.56
N ALA A 221 -9.27 -12.99 13.27
CA ALA A 221 -9.37 -11.62 12.81
C ALA A 221 -10.81 -11.11 12.84
N VAL A 222 -11.77 -11.94 12.43
CA VAL A 222 -13.21 -11.65 12.53
C VAL A 222 -13.58 -11.24 13.96
N ASP A 223 -13.14 -12.00 14.96
CA ASP A 223 -13.44 -11.71 16.38
C ASP A 223 -12.86 -10.36 16.84
N GLN A 224 -11.64 -10.00 16.41
CA GLN A 224 -11.05 -8.70 16.79
C GLN A 224 -11.77 -7.54 16.12
N ILE A 225 -12.14 -7.66 14.84
CA ILE A 225 -12.85 -6.60 14.13
C ILE A 225 -14.26 -6.41 14.70
N ARG A 226 -14.96 -7.50 15.06
CA ARG A 226 -16.25 -7.41 15.76
C ARG A 226 -16.14 -6.61 17.06
N ARG A 227 -15.10 -6.84 17.87
CA ARG A 227 -14.86 -6.06 19.09
C ARG A 227 -14.55 -4.58 18.81
N ALA A 228 -13.90 -4.27 17.70
CA ALA A 228 -13.67 -2.89 17.27
C ALA A 228 -15.00 -2.22 16.86
N LEU A 229 -15.86 -2.95 16.16
CA LEU A 229 -17.19 -2.50 15.75
C LEU A 229 -18.16 -2.36 16.93
N ASP A 230 -17.98 -3.10 18.04
CA ASP A 230 -18.74 -2.84 19.27
C ASP A 230 -18.49 -1.42 19.83
N ILE A 231 -17.33 -0.83 19.51
CA ILE A 231 -16.93 0.53 19.93
C ILE A 231 -17.33 1.56 18.88
N LEU A 232 -17.08 1.25 17.59
CA LEU A 232 -17.42 2.10 16.45
C LEU A 232 -18.34 1.34 15.47
N PRO A 233 -19.65 1.23 15.76
CA PRO A 233 -20.56 0.39 14.97
C PRO A 233 -20.74 0.84 13.53
N GLU A 234 -20.51 2.13 13.24
CA GLU A 234 -20.74 2.79 11.94
C GLU A 234 -19.45 3.01 11.15
N ASP A 235 -18.31 2.52 11.64
CA ASP A 235 -17.05 2.65 10.89
C ASP A 235 -17.07 1.75 9.66
N VAL A 236 -17.24 2.37 8.49
CA VAL A 236 -17.30 1.67 7.20
C VAL A 236 -16.05 0.83 6.98
N LEU A 237 -14.86 1.36 7.26
CA LEU A 237 -13.62 0.68 6.95
C LEU A 237 -13.47 -0.59 7.81
N LEU A 238 -13.85 -0.55 9.09
CA LEU A 238 -13.89 -1.74 9.93
C LEU A 238 -14.92 -2.78 9.44
N ARG A 239 -16.08 -2.34 8.94
CA ARG A 239 -17.06 -3.25 8.33
C ARG A 239 -16.54 -3.86 7.04
N GLU A 240 -15.88 -3.10 6.17
CA GLU A 240 -15.23 -3.62 4.96
C GLU A 240 -14.17 -4.66 5.31
N MET A 241 -13.33 -4.35 6.30
CA MET A 241 -12.33 -5.28 6.84
C MET A 241 -12.98 -6.54 7.41
N LEU A 242 -14.15 -6.44 8.05
CA LEU A 242 -14.91 -7.59 8.54
C LEU A 242 -15.41 -8.47 7.39
N GLY A 243 -15.98 -7.87 6.33
CA GLY A 243 -16.43 -8.60 5.14
C GLY A 243 -15.29 -9.37 4.49
N ASN A 244 -14.14 -8.72 4.29
CA ASN A 244 -12.93 -9.35 3.76
C ASN A 244 -12.38 -10.46 4.68
N ALA A 245 -12.45 -10.27 6.00
CA ALA A 245 -12.03 -11.27 6.97
C ALA A 245 -12.93 -12.52 6.92
N TYR A 246 -14.25 -12.37 6.73
CA TYR A 246 -15.15 -13.50 6.54
C TYR A 246 -14.86 -14.28 5.25
N LEU A 247 -14.56 -13.60 4.14
CA LEU A 247 -14.13 -14.25 2.90
C LEU A 247 -12.88 -15.09 3.14
N ALA A 248 -11.87 -14.51 3.79
CA ALA A 248 -10.64 -15.22 4.14
C ALA A 248 -10.87 -16.38 5.13
N ALA A 249 -11.90 -16.30 5.98
CA ALA A 249 -12.31 -17.36 6.90
C ALA A 249 -13.16 -18.45 6.25
N GLY A 250 -13.51 -18.32 4.97
CA GLY A 250 -14.36 -19.28 4.26
C GLY A 250 -15.84 -19.18 4.65
N ASP A 251 -16.28 -18.02 5.16
CA ASP A 251 -17.69 -17.71 5.43
C ASP A 251 -18.21 -16.63 4.47
N PRO A 252 -18.39 -16.96 3.17
CA PRO A 252 -18.79 -15.99 2.16
C PRO A 252 -20.22 -15.46 2.35
N ARG A 253 -21.08 -16.18 3.06
CA ARG A 253 -22.45 -15.74 3.34
C ARG A 253 -22.47 -14.56 4.31
N SER A 254 -21.73 -14.67 5.43
CA SER A 254 -21.58 -13.55 6.36
C SER A 254 -20.90 -12.35 5.69
N ALA A 255 -19.91 -12.59 4.82
CA ALA A 255 -19.28 -11.53 4.04
C ALA A 255 -20.30 -10.78 3.15
N ALA A 256 -21.13 -11.52 2.42
CA ALA A 256 -22.15 -10.94 1.54
C ALA A 256 -23.18 -10.10 2.31
N GLU A 257 -23.57 -10.51 3.51
CA GLU A 257 -24.47 -9.70 4.36
C GLU A 257 -23.84 -8.37 4.76
N ILE A 258 -22.56 -8.37 5.15
CA ILE A 258 -21.84 -7.14 5.52
C ILE A 258 -21.73 -6.20 4.31
N PHE A 259 -21.26 -6.69 3.17
CA PHE A 259 -21.11 -5.85 1.98
C PHE A 259 -22.46 -5.35 1.45
N ARG A 260 -23.53 -6.16 1.53
CA ARG A 260 -24.89 -5.73 1.17
C ARG A 260 -25.36 -4.56 2.03
N GLY A 261 -25.09 -4.61 3.34
CA GLY A 261 -25.39 -3.50 4.25
C GLY A 261 -24.65 -2.22 3.87
N LEU A 262 -23.34 -2.33 3.60
CA LEU A 262 -22.50 -1.20 3.19
C LEU A 262 -22.99 -0.53 1.90
N VAL A 263 -23.31 -1.35 0.89
CA VAL A 263 -23.84 -0.88 -0.39
C VAL A 263 -25.19 -0.15 -0.23
N ALA A 264 -26.05 -0.59 0.70
CA ALA A 264 -27.34 0.04 0.93
C ALA A 264 -27.27 1.38 1.68
N GLU A 265 -26.20 1.62 2.45
CA GLU A 265 -26.02 2.82 3.26
C GLU A 265 -25.36 3.97 2.48
N ASP A 266 -24.33 3.68 1.68
CA ASP A 266 -23.67 4.66 0.81
C ASP A 266 -23.44 4.07 -0.59
N GLU A 267 -24.35 4.40 -1.51
CA GLU A 267 -24.25 4.02 -2.91
C GLU A 267 -22.96 4.55 -3.59
N GLY A 268 -22.19 5.43 -2.93
CA GLY A 268 -20.98 6.05 -3.46
C GLY A 268 -19.66 5.33 -3.18
N GLN A 269 -19.61 4.30 -2.34
CA GLN A 269 -18.33 3.76 -1.84
C GLN A 269 -17.80 2.61 -2.71
N PHE A 270 -16.77 2.93 -3.49
CA PHE A 270 -16.27 2.20 -4.67
C PHE A 270 -15.77 0.75 -4.43
N GLU A 271 -15.23 0.41 -3.26
CA GLU A 271 -14.57 -0.89 -3.01
C GLU A 271 -15.56 -2.00 -2.59
N SER A 272 -16.55 -1.67 -1.74
CA SER A 272 -17.55 -2.64 -1.25
C SER A 272 -18.40 -3.26 -2.36
N PHE A 273 -18.64 -2.50 -3.44
CA PHE A 273 -19.42 -2.96 -4.58
C PHE A 273 -18.77 -4.09 -5.38
N LEU A 274 -17.45 -4.11 -5.48
CA LEU A 274 -16.73 -5.16 -6.20
C LEU A 274 -16.51 -6.40 -5.32
N ALA A 275 -16.50 -6.23 -4.00
CA ALA A 275 -16.38 -7.32 -3.05
C ALA A 275 -17.67 -8.16 -2.92
N LEU A 276 -18.86 -7.54 -3.08
CA LEU A 276 -20.14 -8.23 -2.92
C LEU A 276 -20.42 -9.34 -3.96
N PRO A 277 -20.26 -9.12 -5.29
CA PRO A 277 -20.40 -10.17 -6.29
C PRO A 277 -19.42 -11.32 -6.04
N GLY A 278 -18.17 -11.01 -5.69
CA GLY A 278 -17.16 -12.00 -5.33
C GLY A 278 -17.55 -12.83 -4.10
N ALA A 279 -18.17 -12.20 -3.10
CA ALA A 279 -18.69 -12.90 -1.93
C ALA A 279 -19.82 -13.88 -2.29
N TYR A 280 -20.77 -13.49 -3.13
CA TYR A 280 -21.83 -14.40 -3.58
C TYR A 280 -21.32 -15.54 -4.46
N LEU A 281 -20.36 -15.27 -5.35
CA LEU A 281 -19.69 -16.32 -6.13
C LEU A 281 -19.00 -17.34 -5.21
N ALA A 282 -18.24 -16.86 -4.21
CA ALA A 282 -17.63 -17.73 -3.22
C ALA A 282 -18.66 -18.53 -2.39
N ALA A 283 -19.89 -17.99 -2.22
CA ALA A 283 -21.00 -18.69 -1.58
C ALA A 283 -21.72 -19.69 -2.51
N GLY A 284 -21.46 -19.64 -3.82
CA GLY A 284 -22.14 -20.42 -4.86
C GLY A 284 -23.50 -19.84 -5.29
N ASP A 285 -23.84 -18.62 -4.87
CA ASP A 285 -25.12 -17.95 -5.13
C ASP A 285 -25.02 -17.07 -6.39
N VAL A 286 -24.95 -17.71 -7.56
CA VAL A 286 -24.69 -17.07 -8.87
C VAL A 286 -25.75 -16.04 -9.25
N GLU A 287 -27.00 -16.36 -8.96
CA GLU A 287 -28.13 -15.49 -9.27
C GLU A 287 -28.03 -14.17 -8.49
N GLU A 288 -27.65 -14.24 -7.21
CA GLU A 288 -27.44 -13.05 -6.38
C GLU A 288 -26.16 -12.31 -6.77
N ALA A 289 -25.10 -13.01 -7.16
CA ALA A 289 -23.88 -12.40 -7.70
C ALA A 289 -24.18 -11.55 -8.95
N ALA A 290 -24.99 -12.07 -9.88
CA ALA A 290 -25.40 -11.33 -11.07
C ALA A 290 -26.38 -10.19 -10.74
N ARG A 291 -27.37 -10.45 -9.88
CA ARG A 291 -28.40 -9.47 -9.50
C ARG A 291 -27.82 -8.29 -8.73
N CYS A 292 -26.82 -8.52 -7.88
CA CYS A 292 -26.21 -7.45 -7.09
C CYS A 292 -25.40 -6.46 -7.94
N LEU A 293 -25.05 -6.80 -9.19
CA LEU A 293 -24.41 -5.90 -10.13
C LEU A 293 -25.38 -4.91 -10.80
N ASP A 294 -26.67 -5.23 -10.91
CA ASP A 294 -27.68 -4.38 -11.56
C ASP A 294 -27.72 -2.93 -11.01
N PRO A 295 -27.72 -2.66 -9.68
CA PRO A 295 -27.68 -1.29 -9.16
C PRO A 295 -26.28 -0.64 -9.27
N VAL A 296 -25.23 -1.43 -9.42
CA VAL A 296 -23.82 -0.98 -9.40
C VAL A 296 -23.38 -0.50 -10.77
N ILE A 297 -23.88 -1.13 -11.82
CA ILE A 297 -23.48 -0.86 -13.20
C ILE A 297 -23.71 0.60 -13.61
N PRO A 298 -24.86 1.22 -13.36
CA PRO A 298 -25.06 2.64 -13.65
C PRO A 298 -24.06 3.56 -12.94
N ILE A 299 -23.65 3.19 -11.72
CA ILE A 299 -22.69 3.94 -10.90
C ILE A 299 -21.29 3.79 -11.48
N LEU A 300 -20.88 2.58 -11.85
CA LEU A 300 -19.58 2.31 -12.48
C LEU A 300 -19.48 3.00 -13.85
N ILE A 301 -20.56 2.97 -14.65
CA ILE A 301 -20.61 3.63 -15.96
C ILE A 301 -20.49 5.15 -15.81
N ASN A 302 -21.26 5.77 -14.91
CA ASN A 302 -21.18 7.20 -14.64
C ASN A 302 -19.79 7.65 -14.15
N ARG A 303 -19.03 6.74 -13.53
CA ARG A 303 -17.66 6.97 -13.06
C ARG A 303 -16.58 6.61 -14.09
N ARG A 304 -16.96 6.27 -15.33
CA ARG A 304 -16.04 5.80 -16.39
C ARG A 304 -15.30 4.50 -16.05
N ALA A 305 -15.86 3.70 -15.14
CA ALA A 305 -15.35 2.41 -14.67
C ALA A 305 -16.05 1.21 -15.34
N THR A 306 -16.55 1.37 -16.57
CA THR A 306 -17.28 0.32 -17.32
C THR A 306 -16.48 -0.98 -17.49
N ASN A 307 -15.14 -0.90 -17.52
CA ASN A 307 -14.29 -2.08 -17.59
C ASN A 307 -14.37 -2.97 -16.34
N GLU A 308 -14.59 -2.39 -15.16
CA GLU A 308 -14.69 -3.14 -13.91
C GLU A 308 -16.01 -3.92 -13.86
N ALA A 309 -17.11 -3.30 -14.32
CA ALA A 309 -18.39 -3.99 -14.47
C ALA A 309 -18.29 -5.19 -15.43
N ILE A 310 -17.59 -5.01 -16.56
CA ILE A 310 -17.33 -6.08 -17.53
C ILE A 310 -16.50 -7.20 -16.87
N GLN A 311 -15.47 -6.86 -16.10
CA GLN A 311 -14.64 -7.84 -15.38
C GLN A 311 -15.47 -8.65 -14.36
N SER A 312 -16.37 -8.01 -13.61
CA SER A 312 -17.24 -8.72 -12.67
C SER A 312 -18.16 -9.73 -13.35
N TYR A 313 -18.74 -9.39 -14.52
CA TYR A 313 -19.54 -10.35 -15.27
C TYR A 313 -18.71 -11.49 -15.87
N HIS A 314 -17.51 -11.20 -16.37
CA HIS A 314 -16.59 -12.25 -16.83
C HIS A 314 -16.14 -13.18 -15.69
N ALA A 315 -15.99 -12.66 -14.46
CA ALA A 315 -15.71 -13.51 -13.30
C ALA A 315 -16.86 -14.50 -13.04
N ILE A 316 -18.12 -14.05 -13.12
CA ILE A 316 -19.29 -14.92 -13.00
C ILE A 316 -19.31 -15.97 -14.13
N LEU A 317 -19.09 -15.55 -15.38
CA LEU A 317 -19.09 -16.46 -16.54
C LEU A 317 -17.90 -17.43 -16.55
N GLY A 318 -16.79 -17.08 -15.89
CA GLY A 318 -15.65 -17.98 -15.73
C GLY A 318 -16.00 -19.23 -14.90
N GLU A 319 -16.85 -19.06 -13.87
CA GLU A 319 -17.35 -20.17 -13.05
C GLU A 319 -18.64 -20.78 -13.63
N PHE A 320 -19.49 -19.97 -14.24
CA PHE A 320 -20.79 -20.37 -14.80
C PHE A 320 -20.95 -19.87 -16.25
N PRO A 321 -20.32 -20.54 -17.23
CA PRO A 321 -20.30 -20.08 -18.63
C PRO A 321 -21.68 -19.96 -19.26
N ASP A 322 -22.62 -20.79 -18.82
CA ASP A 322 -23.96 -20.92 -19.38
C ASP A 322 -25.02 -20.06 -18.64
N HIS A 323 -24.59 -19.10 -17.81
CA HIS A 323 -25.51 -18.24 -17.06
C HIS A 323 -26.14 -17.15 -17.95
N GLU A 324 -27.28 -17.47 -18.55
CA GLU A 324 -28.04 -16.63 -19.50
C GLU A 324 -28.28 -15.18 -19.02
N PRO A 325 -28.69 -14.92 -17.76
CA PRO A 325 -28.92 -13.54 -17.33
C PRO A 325 -27.65 -12.69 -17.38
N THR A 326 -26.51 -13.26 -17.00
CA THR A 326 -25.21 -12.57 -17.05
C THR A 326 -24.78 -12.30 -18.49
N LEU A 327 -24.90 -13.30 -19.37
CA LEU A 327 -24.59 -13.13 -20.80
C LEU A 327 -25.45 -12.02 -21.42
N THR A 328 -26.74 -12.00 -21.11
CA THR A 328 -27.68 -10.98 -21.61
C THR A 328 -27.26 -9.57 -21.16
N ARG A 329 -26.95 -9.40 -19.87
CA ARG A 329 -26.48 -8.12 -19.32
C ARG A 329 -25.16 -7.66 -19.93
N LEU A 330 -24.22 -8.58 -20.12
CA LEU A 330 -22.94 -8.29 -20.75
C LEU A 330 -23.11 -7.88 -22.22
N ALA A 331 -24.04 -8.51 -22.95
CA ALA A 331 -24.41 -8.12 -24.30
C ALA A 331 -24.97 -6.68 -24.33
N ASP A 332 -25.86 -6.31 -23.40
CA ASP A 332 -26.40 -4.96 -23.31
C ASP A 332 -25.28 -3.91 -23.12
N ILE A 333 -24.27 -4.20 -22.30
CA ILE A 333 -23.10 -3.33 -22.11
C ILE A 333 -22.28 -3.20 -23.40
N TYR A 334 -21.99 -4.31 -24.09
CA TYR A 334 -21.23 -4.24 -25.35
C TYR A 334 -21.99 -3.56 -26.48
N SER A 335 -23.32 -3.72 -26.52
CA SER A 335 -24.19 -2.98 -27.44
C SER A 335 -24.09 -1.48 -27.19
N ALA A 336 -24.22 -1.06 -25.93
CA ALA A 336 -24.22 0.36 -25.59
C ALA A 336 -22.84 1.01 -25.73
N THR A 337 -21.75 0.27 -25.47
CA THR A 337 -20.37 0.74 -25.71
C THR A 337 -19.92 0.65 -27.17
N ASN A 338 -20.83 0.30 -28.09
CA ASN A 338 -20.60 0.13 -29.53
C ASN A 338 -19.46 -0.86 -29.86
N ASN A 339 -19.22 -1.83 -28.99
CA ASN A 339 -18.23 -2.89 -29.21
C ASN A 339 -18.87 -4.05 -29.97
N GLN A 340 -19.12 -3.84 -31.26
CA GLN A 340 -19.86 -4.77 -32.12
C GLN A 340 -19.25 -6.17 -32.16
N LEU A 341 -17.91 -6.29 -32.12
CA LEU A 341 -17.24 -7.58 -32.14
C LEU A 341 -17.59 -8.41 -30.90
N ARG A 342 -17.41 -7.83 -29.70
CA ARG A 342 -17.72 -8.50 -28.42
C ARG A 342 -19.22 -8.73 -28.24
N TYR A 343 -20.05 -7.81 -28.72
CA TYR A 343 -21.49 -7.98 -28.69
C TYR A 343 -21.95 -9.21 -29.49
N VAL A 344 -21.45 -9.38 -30.71
CA VAL A 344 -21.76 -10.55 -31.55
C VAL A 344 -21.24 -11.85 -30.92
N GLU A 345 -20.05 -11.84 -30.33
CA GLU A 345 -19.49 -13.01 -29.61
C GLU A 345 -20.41 -13.49 -28.48
N ILE A 346 -20.95 -12.58 -27.66
CA ILE A 346 -21.86 -12.94 -26.56
C ILE A 346 -23.23 -13.39 -27.09
N LEU A 347 -23.74 -12.76 -28.16
CA LEU A 347 -24.98 -13.22 -28.79
C LEU A 347 -24.85 -14.62 -29.38
N ASP A 348 -23.70 -14.96 -29.98
CA ASP A 348 -23.40 -16.32 -30.44
C ASP A 348 -23.48 -17.34 -29.28
N GLN A 349 -22.94 -17.00 -28.10
CA GLN A 349 -23.03 -17.86 -26.90
C GLN A 349 -24.48 -18.04 -26.43
N LEU A 350 -25.28 -16.96 -26.42
CA LEU A 350 -26.70 -17.02 -26.07
C LEU A 350 -27.52 -17.86 -27.06
N ILE A 351 -27.20 -17.79 -28.35
CA ILE A 351 -27.83 -18.62 -29.39
C ILE A 351 -27.54 -20.10 -29.13
N GLU A 352 -26.28 -20.45 -28.88
CA GLU A 352 -25.90 -21.83 -28.57
C GLU A 352 -26.63 -22.34 -27.32
N LEU A 353 -26.71 -21.53 -26.27
CA LEU A 353 -27.40 -21.86 -25.03
C LEU A 353 -28.90 -22.11 -25.24
N GLU A 354 -29.59 -21.24 -25.97
CA GLU A 354 -31.03 -21.40 -26.26
C GLU A 354 -31.32 -22.63 -27.12
N LEU A 355 -30.47 -22.93 -28.09
CA LEU A 355 -30.58 -24.15 -28.90
C LEU A 355 -30.36 -25.41 -28.06
N GLN A 356 -29.41 -25.40 -27.12
CA GLN A 356 -29.19 -26.51 -26.18
C GLN A 356 -30.40 -26.76 -25.27
N LYS A 357 -31.08 -25.69 -24.83
CA LYS A 357 -32.33 -25.78 -24.06
C LYS A 357 -33.52 -26.26 -24.89
N GLY A 358 -33.37 -26.39 -26.21
CA GLY A 358 -34.46 -26.74 -27.12
C GLY A 358 -35.44 -25.59 -27.35
N ASN A 359 -35.00 -24.34 -27.19
CA ASN A 359 -35.78 -23.14 -27.45
C ASN A 359 -35.31 -22.43 -28.74
N PRO A 360 -35.65 -22.97 -29.93
CA PRO A 360 -35.23 -22.37 -31.20
C PRO A 360 -35.84 -20.98 -31.44
N ALA A 361 -37.00 -20.68 -30.85
CA ALA A 361 -37.60 -19.35 -30.90
C ALA A 361 -36.78 -18.29 -30.15
N GLY A 362 -36.21 -18.65 -28.99
CA GLY A 362 -35.28 -17.79 -28.24
C GLY A 362 -34.00 -17.52 -29.03
N ALA A 363 -33.45 -18.57 -29.67
CA ALA A 363 -32.28 -18.45 -30.53
C ALA A 363 -32.50 -17.50 -31.72
N ILE A 364 -33.67 -17.55 -32.37
CA ILE A 364 -34.04 -16.65 -33.48
C ILE A 364 -33.93 -15.18 -33.04
N ALA A 365 -34.44 -14.82 -31.87
CA ALA A 365 -34.42 -13.44 -31.39
C ALA A 365 -33.00 -12.87 -31.28
N PHE A 366 -32.03 -13.68 -30.86
CA PHE A 366 -30.62 -13.27 -30.81
C PHE A 366 -29.96 -13.25 -32.20
N ILE A 367 -30.30 -14.20 -33.08
CA ILE A 367 -29.79 -14.22 -34.46
C ILE A 367 -30.25 -12.99 -35.23
N GLU A 368 -31.51 -12.57 -35.06
CA GLU A 368 -32.04 -11.36 -35.69
C GLU A 368 -31.30 -10.11 -35.24
N LYS A 369 -30.92 -10.00 -33.96
CA LYS A 369 -30.06 -8.89 -33.48
C LYS A 369 -28.70 -8.86 -34.19
N ILE A 370 -28.08 -10.01 -34.43
CA ILE A 370 -26.81 -10.07 -35.20
C ILE A 370 -27.05 -9.66 -36.66
N LEU A 371 -28.15 -10.11 -37.28
CA LEU A 371 -28.47 -9.81 -38.67
C LEU A 371 -28.86 -8.35 -38.89
N GLN A 372 -29.36 -7.64 -37.88
CA GLN A 372 -29.54 -6.18 -37.95
C GLN A 372 -28.20 -5.44 -38.10
N ILE A 373 -27.15 -5.92 -37.42
CA ILE A 373 -25.79 -5.34 -37.47
C ILE A 373 -25.06 -5.79 -38.75
N ASN A 374 -25.19 -7.07 -39.10
CA ASN A 374 -24.56 -7.67 -40.26
C ASN A 374 -25.56 -8.49 -41.10
N PRO A 375 -26.37 -7.83 -41.95
CA PRO A 375 -27.43 -8.47 -42.73
C PRO A 375 -26.94 -9.54 -43.72
N ARG A 376 -25.65 -9.51 -44.08
CA ARG A 376 -25.04 -10.39 -45.07
C ARG A 376 -24.25 -11.54 -44.45
N SER A 377 -24.39 -11.78 -43.14
CA SER A 377 -23.66 -12.86 -42.49
C SER A 377 -24.23 -14.23 -42.87
N GLU A 378 -23.54 -14.94 -43.77
CA GLU A 378 -23.96 -16.27 -44.24
C GLU A 378 -24.12 -17.28 -43.09
N LYS A 379 -23.23 -17.23 -42.08
CA LYS A 379 -23.28 -18.08 -40.88
C LYS A 379 -24.65 -17.92 -40.18
N HIS A 380 -25.01 -16.68 -39.87
CA HIS A 380 -26.20 -16.37 -39.09
C HIS A 380 -27.50 -16.54 -39.90
N LEU A 381 -27.49 -16.28 -41.21
CA LEU A 381 -28.63 -16.57 -42.08
C LEU A 381 -28.97 -18.08 -42.14
N ARG A 382 -27.94 -18.95 -42.21
CA ARG A 382 -28.13 -20.41 -42.17
C ARG A 382 -28.61 -20.89 -40.81
N LEU A 383 -28.05 -20.33 -39.72
CA LEU A 383 -28.50 -20.63 -38.37
C LEU A 383 -29.95 -20.19 -38.16
N HIS A 384 -30.34 -19.02 -38.67
CA HIS A 384 -31.70 -18.50 -38.62
C HIS A 384 -32.68 -19.42 -39.36
N GLU A 385 -32.35 -19.84 -40.59
CA GLU A 385 -33.18 -20.77 -41.39
C GLU A 385 -33.42 -22.09 -40.65
N ARG A 386 -32.37 -22.66 -40.06
CA ARG A 386 -32.48 -23.92 -39.31
C ARG A 386 -33.33 -23.74 -38.05
N ALA A 387 -33.04 -22.72 -37.23
CA ALA A 387 -33.80 -22.46 -36.01
C ALA A 387 -35.28 -22.15 -36.33
N PHE A 388 -35.56 -21.43 -37.41
CA PHE A 388 -36.92 -21.13 -37.86
C PHE A 388 -37.69 -22.37 -38.29
N ALA A 389 -37.07 -23.27 -39.06
CA ALA A 389 -37.69 -24.54 -39.44
C ALA A 389 -38.01 -25.42 -38.21
N ASP A 390 -37.12 -25.40 -37.21
CA ASP A 390 -37.31 -26.15 -35.96
C ASP A 390 -38.41 -25.52 -35.07
N ALA A 391 -38.51 -24.19 -35.02
CA ALA A 391 -39.52 -23.47 -34.23
C ALA A 391 -40.91 -23.45 -34.89
N PHE A 392 -40.96 -23.40 -36.22
CA PHE A 392 -42.19 -23.19 -37.00
C PHE A 392 -42.25 -24.09 -38.26
N PRO A 393 -42.40 -25.41 -38.10
CA PRO A 393 -42.26 -26.40 -39.19
C PRO A 393 -43.29 -26.23 -40.32
N ASP A 394 -44.46 -25.65 -40.03
CA ASP A 394 -45.55 -25.46 -41.01
C ASP A 394 -45.57 -24.06 -41.64
N THR A 395 -44.60 -23.19 -41.31
CA THR A 395 -44.52 -21.84 -41.88
C THR A 395 -43.37 -21.74 -42.89
N PRO A 396 -43.60 -21.15 -44.07
CA PRO A 396 -42.53 -20.96 -45.05
C PRO A 396 -41.51 -19.95 -44.50
N TYR A 397 -40.23 -20.33 -44.59
CA TYR A 397 -39.13 -19.50 -44.15
C TYR A 397 -39.01 -18.21 -44.96
N VAL A 398 -38.84 -17.07 -44.28
CA VAL A 398 -38.55 -15.77 -44.89
C VAL A 398 -37.29 -15.18 -44.25
N PRO A 399 -36.23 -14.89 -45.04
CA PRO A 399 -35.02 -14.29 -44.49
C PRO A 399 -35.25 -12.88 -43.94
N PRO A 400 -34.73 -12.53 -42.75
CA PRO A 400 -34.92 -11.21 -42.14
C PRO A 400 -34.41 -10.05 -43.01
N ALA A 401 -33.34 -10.29 -43.78
CA ALA A 401 -32.72 -9.30 -44.65
C ALA A 401 -33.57 -8.93 -45.90
N LEU A 402 -34.62 -9.68 -46.23
CA LEU A 402 -35.44 -9.47 -47.44
C LEU A 402 -36.80 -8.82 -47.17
N ALA A 403 -37.19 -8.62 -45.91
CA ALA A 403 -38.45 -7.96 -45.56
C ALA A 403 -38.36 -6.41 -45.59
N ALA A 404 -37.16 -5.84 -45.47
CA ALA A 404 -36.93 -4.39 -45.47
C ALA A 404 -36.83 -3.77 -46.89
N GLU A 405 -36.73 -4.58 -47.94
CA GLU A 405 -36.63 -4.15 -49.35
C GLU A 405 -37.94 -4.34 -50.14
N ALA A 406 -39.11 -4.37 -49.48
CA ALA A 406 -40.38 -4.23 -50.21
C ALA A 406 -40.55 -2.76 -50.63
N PRO A 407 -40.62 -2.43 -51.94
CA PRO A 407 -40.72 -1.05 -52.38
C PRO A 407 -42.10 -0.48 -51.99
N VAL A 408 -42.10 0.53 -51.12
CA VAL A 408 -43.23 1.45 -51.00
C VAL A 408 -43.22 2.30 -52.28
N GLU A 409 -44.17 2.04 -53.19
CA GLU A 409 -44.43 2.91 -54.33
C GLU A 409 -44.78 4.31 -53.82
N ALA A 410 -43.84 5.24 -53.93
CA ALA A 410 -44.11 6.68 -53.80
C ALA A 410 -44.19 7.29 -55.20
N PRO A 411 -45.22 8.11 -55.52
CA PRO A 411 -45.20 8.90 -56.72
C PRO A 411 -44.20 10.06 -56.56
N THR A 412 -43.40 10.19 -57.61
CA THR A 412 -42.48 11.26 -57.99
C THR A 412 -42.82 12.68 -57.52
N SER A 413 -41.82 13.39 -56.98
CA SER A 413 -41.42 14.71 -57.48
C SER A 413 -40.06 15.19 -56.93
N PHE A 414 -39.17 15.49 -57.88
CA PHE A 414 -38.10 16.50 -57.87
C PHE A 414 -36.82 16.33 -57.03
N LEU A 415 -35.77 16.07 -57.81
CA LEU A 415 -34.33 16.18 -57.58
C LEU A 415 -33.82 17.59 -57.16
N LEU A 416 -32.61 17.54 -56.55
CA LEU A 416 -31.51 18.52 -56.50
C LEU A 416 -31.43 19.46 -55.27
N ALA A 417 -30.36 19.31 -54.46
CA ALA A 417 -29.05 19.92 -54.78
C ALA A 417 -27.97 19.68 -53.69
N MET A 418 -26.79 19.25 -54.15
CA MET A 418 -25.45 19.69 -53.74
C MET A 418 -24.87 19.25 -52.37
N GLY A 419 -23.99 18.24 -52.43
CA GLY A 419 -22.55 18.40 -52.23
C GLY A 419 -22.02 18.55 -50.79
N GLY A 420 -21.16 17.62 -50.38
CA GLY A 420 -20.36 17.77 -49.17
C GLY A 420 -19.55 16.53 -48.81
N ASP A 421 -18.49 16.29 -49.57
CA ASP A 421 -17.40 15.37 -49.25
C ASP A 421 -16.72 15.75 -47.92
N ARG A 422 -16.42 14.75 -47.07
CA ARG A 422 -15.13 14.60 -46.36
C ARG A 422 -15.13 13.38 -45.45
N GLY A 423 -14.30 12.41 -45.83
CA GLY A 423 -13.70 11.48 -44.89
C GLY A 423 -12.75 12.22 -43.93
N GLY A 424 -12.61 11.65 -42.74
CA GLY A 424 -11.64 12.08 -41.74
C GLY A 424 -11.58 11.05 -40.62
N GLU A 425 -10.48 10.30 -40.57
CA GLU A 425 -10.01 9.63 -39.35
C GLU A 425 -9.93 10.68 -38.24
N GLY A 426 -10.61 10.45 -37.13
CA GLY A 426 -10.74 11.43 -36.06
C GLY A 426 -10.87 10.77 -34.70
N VAL A 427 -9.79 10.87 -33.92
CA VAL A 427 -9.73 11.22 -32.49
C VAL A 427 -11.05 11.03 -31.73
N PHE A 428 -11.04 10.12 -30.74
CA PHE A 428 -12.08 9.99 -29.72
C PHE A 428 -12.47 11.37 -29.17
N ASP A 429 -13.65 11.84 -29.56
CA ASP A 429 -14.24 13.06 -29.03
C ASP A 429 -14.96 12.71 -27.70
N ASP A 430 -14.78 13.53 -26.66
CA ASP A 430 -15.35 13.35 -25.31
C ASP A 430 -16.90 13.43 -25.34
N SER A 431 -17.48 13.74 -26.50
CA SER A 431 -18.91 13.79 -26.80
C SER A 431 -19.54 12.41 -27.04
N ASP A 432 -18.85 11.48 -27.72
CA ASP A 432 -19.35 10.12 -27.98
C ASP A 432 -19.39 9.27 -26.70
N SER A 433 -18.44 9.49 -25.77
CA SER A 433 -18.44 8.85 -24.44
C SER A 433 -19.67 9.23 -23.61
N ARG A 434 -20.14 10.48 -23.73
CA ARG A 434 -21.31 10.98 -22.98
C ARG A 434 -22.62 10.42 -23.51
N LEU A 435 -22.75 10.28 -24.83
CA LEU A 435 -23.95 9.68 -25.43
C LEU A 435 -24.07 8.19 -25.07
N VAL A 436 -22.95 7.47 -25.05
CA VAL A 436 -22.87 6.08 -24.57
C VAL A 436 -23.26 5.97 -23.09
N GLU A 437 -22.78 6.87 -22.24
CA GLU A 437 -23.14 6.94 -20.81
C GLU A 437 -24.65 7.21 -20.61
N ILE A 438 -25.24 8.12 -21.41
CA ILE A 438 -26.66 8.45 -21.36
C ILE A 438 -27.53 7.25 -21.75
N ASP A 439 -27.20 6.55 -22.84
CA ASP A 439 -27.97 5.38 -23.29
C ASP A 439 -27.91 4.22 -22.29
N LEU A 440 -26.76 4.01 -21.65
CA LEU A 440 -26.60 3.07 -20.55
C LEU A 440 -27.48 3.45 -19.35
N LEU A 441 -27.41 4.69 -18.88
CA LEU A 441 -28.22 5.16 -17.75
C LEU A 441 -29.74 5.03 -18.01
N ILE A 442 -30.18 5.24 -19.25
CA ILE A 442 -31.57 5.07 -19.66
C ILE A 442 -31.99 3.59 -19.62
N ASN A 443 -31.17 2.68 -20.15
CA ASN A 443 -31.45 1.25 -20.18
C ASN A 443 -31.53 0.62 -18.77
N TYR A 444 -30.78 1.16 -17.81
CA TYR A 444 -30.85 0.75 -16.40
C TYR A 444 -31.86 1.55 -15.55
N GLY A 445 -32.76 2.31 -16.19
CA GLY A 445 -33.89 2.97 -15.50
C GLY A 445 -33.54 4.27 -14.77
N MET A 446 -32.33 4.80 -14.91
CA MET A 446 -31.85 6.01 -14.23
C MET A 446 -32.04 7.28 -15.09
N LYS A 447 -33.25 7.49 -15.61
CA LYS A 447 -33.60 8.65 -16.46
C LYS A 447 -33.22 10.02 -15.87
N PRO A 448 -33.34 10.29 -14.55
CA PRO A 448 -32.93 11.58 -13.98
C PRO A 448 -31.44 11.85 -14.09
N LYS A 449 -30.59 10.82 -13.90
CA LYS A 449 -29.12 10.95 -14.01
C LYS A 449 -28.64 11.02 -15.46
N ALA A 450 -29.41 10.45 -16.39
CA ALA A 450 -29.14 10.58 -17.82
C ALA A 450 -29.45 11.99 -18.37
N LEU A 451 -30.20 12.80 -17.62
CA LEU A 451 -30.60 14.18 -17.99
C LEU A 451 -29.69 15.25 -17.39
N GLU A 452 -28.98 14.93 -16.30
CA GLU A 452 -27.92 15.77 -15.68
C GLU A 452 -26.64 15.73 -16.53
#